data_AF-A0A445CS96-F1
#
_entry.id   AF-A0A445CS96-F1
#
_cell.length_a   1.000
_cell.length_b   1.000
_cell.length_c   1.000
_cell.angle_alpha   90.00
_cell.angle_beta   90.00
_cell.angle_gamma   90.00
#
_symmetry.space_group_name_H-M   'P 1'
#
loop_
_entity.id
_entity.type
_entity.pdbx_description
1 polymer ?
#
loop_
_entity_poly.entity_id
_entity_poly.type
_entity_poly.pdbx_seq_one_letter_code
_entity_poly.pdbx_strand_id
1 'polypeptide(L)'
;MTIDCFSNIAFILNDIYVAITIKVASDSIRDLCSLRMTCKAACDAGDFNIVHRSVSIPPPHATPWWWCLSPEAKRFFDRCMVAGHPELLFREALRELFIRHNENVGLQMMNSATSTGHAAAKYALTMTLLLRTDDNDEKQKGLELYRELDAAGSLADCKARCFSILTTHRLCHT
;
A
#
# COMPACT_ATOMS: atom_id res chain seq x y z
N MET A 1 -21.41 -38.58 15.80
CA MET A 1 -21.03 -37.47 14.91
C MET A 1 -21.97 -36.30 15.17
N THR A 2 -21.62 -35.43 16.11
CA THR A 2 -22.28 -34.13 16.31
C THR A 2 -21.57 -33.14 15.40
N ILE A 3 -22.26 -32.69 14.35
CA ILE A 3 -21.78 -31.62 13.48
C ILE A 3 -21.80 -30.33 14.29
N ASP A 4 -20.66 -29.65 14.28
CA ASP A 4 -20.24 -28.61 15.20
C ASP A 4 -20.86 -27.24 14.80
N CYS A 5 -22.18 -27.10 14.95
CA CYS A 5 -22.93 -25.92 14.52
C CYS A 5 -22.42 -24.60 15.12
N PHE A 6 -21.85 -24.64 16.34
CA PHE A 6 -21.30 -23.45 17.00
C PHE A 6 -20.02 -22.94 16.34
N SER A 7 -19.16 -23.84 15.87
CA SER A 7 -17.91 -23.50 15.18
C SER A 7 -18.16 -22.78 13.86
N ASN A 8 -19.19 -23.20 13.11
CA ASN A 8 -19.56 -22.55 11.84
C ASN A 8 -20.18 -21.15 12.04
N ILE A 9 -21.01 -20.96 13.08
CA ILE A 9 -21.60 -19.64 13.37
C ILE A 9 -20.50 -18.64 13.81
N ALA A 10 -19.57 -19.07 14.66
CA ALA A 10 -18.46 -18.23 15.11
C ALA A 10 -17.54 -17.83 13.94
N PHE A 11 -17.29 -18.75 13.00
CA PHE A 11 -16.51 -18.47 11.79
C PHE A 11 -17.18 -17.45 10.88
N ILE A 12 -18.48 -17.63 10.58
CA ILE A 12 -19.27 -16.71 9.75
C ILE A 12 -19.34 -15.32 10.38
N LEU A 13 -19.49 -15.23 11.70
CA LEU A 13 -19.49 -13.95 12.41
C LEU A 13 -18.14 -13.24 12.26
N ASN A 14 -17.03 -13.97 12.37
CA ASN A 14 -15.69 -13.39 12.21
C ASN A 14 -15.47 -12.84 10.78
N ASP A 15 -15.91 -13.57 9.76
CA ASP A 15 -15.82 -13.11 8.36
C ASP A 15 -16.62 -11.83 8.12
N ILE A 16 -17.79 -11.71 8.75
CA ILE A 16 -18.62 -10.50 8.68
C ILE A 16 -17.89 -9.33 9.36
N TYR A 17 -17.29 -9.52 10.54
CA TYR A 17 -16.51 -8.47 11.20
C TYR A 17 -15.31 -8.04 10.34
N VAL A 18 -14.59 -8.99 9.73
CA VAL A 18 -13.48 -8.68 8.84
C VAL A 18 -13.98 -7.89 7.61
N ALA A 19 -15.07 -8.30 6.98
CA ALA A 19 -15.63 -7.61 5.81
C ALA A 19 -16.07 -6.16 6.14
N ILE A 20 -16.77 -5.96 7.26
CA ILE A 20 -17.13 -4.63 7.75
C ILE A 20 -15.87 -3.80 8.02
N THR A 21 -14.87 -4.41 8.68
CA THR A 21 -13.64 -3.71 9.05
C THR A 21 -12.82 -3.33 7.83
N ILE A 22 -12.74 -4.19 6.80
CA ILE A 22 -12.13 -3.87 5.50
C ILE A 22 -12.83 -2.65 4.90
N LYS A 23 -14.16 -2.65 4.87
CA LYS A 23 -14.94 -1.56 4.29
C LYS A 23 -14.67 -0.25 5.01
N VAL A 24 -14.74 -0.25 6.34
CA VAL A 24 -14.45 0.95 7.16
C VAL A 24 -13.00 1.41 6.98
N ALA A 25 -12.04 0.48 6.97
CA ALA A 25 -10.63 0.81 6.73
C ALA A 25 -10.40 1.46 5.37
N SER A 26 -11.09 0.99 4.33
CA SER A 26 -11.01 1.53 2.97
C SER A 26 -11.65 2.91 2.81
N ASP A 27 -12.48 3.32 3.77
CA ASP A 27 -13.08 4.65 3.79
C ASP A 27 -12.23 5.61 4.64
N SER A 28 -11.74 5.19 5.83
CA SER A 28 -11.04 6.08 6.77
C SER A 28 -10.28 5.34 7.88
N ILE A 29 -9.01 5.70 8.08
CA ILE A 29 -8.20 5.25 9.24
C ILE A 29 -8.87 5.65 10.56
N ARG A 30 -9.45 6.85 10.62
CA ARG A 30 -10.11 7.33 11.84
C ARG A 30 -11.29 6.43 12.20
N ASP A 31 -12.10 6.07 11.21
CA ASP A 31 -13.27 5.24 11.44
C ASP A 31 -12.88 3.79 11.77
N LEU A 32 -11.78 3.28 11.20
CA LEU A 32 -11.18 2.02 11.62
C LEU A 32 -10.77 2.06 13.09
N CYS A 33 -10.08 3.12 13.53
CA CYS A 33 -9.71 3.29 14.94
C CYS A 33 -10.96 3.32 15.83
N SER A 34 -11.99 4.07 15.45
CA SER A 34 -13.26 4.10 16.19
C SER A 34 -13.93 2.72 16.26
N LEU A 35 -14.00 2.00 15.14
CA LEU A 35 -14.59 0.67 15.07
C LEU A 35 -13.86 -0.33 15.98
N ARG A 36 -12.52 -0.33 15.98
CA ARG A 36 -11.71 -1.21 16.84
C ARG A 36 -11.94 -0.99 18.34
N MET A 37 -12.36 0.20 18.74
CA MET A 37 -12.66 0.52 20.14
C MET A 37 -14.05 0.07 20.59
N THR A 38 -14.92 -0.36 19.67
CA THR A 38 -16.32 -0.72 20.01
C THR A 38 -16.45 -2.07 20.68
N CYS A 39 -15.70 -3.09 20.23
CA CYS A 39 -15.76 -4.44 20.79
C CYS A 39 -14.51 -5.27 20.46
N LYS A 40 -14.32 -6.37 21.19
CA LYS A 40 -13.18 -7.27 20.98
C LYS A 40 -13.13 -7.88 19.57
N ALA A 41 -14.29 -8.30 19.04
CA ALA A 41 -14.35 -8.89 17.70
C ALA A 41 -13.90 -7.91 16.61
N ALA A 42 -14.33 -6.64 16.69
CA ALA A 42 -13.90 -5.58 15.78
C ALA A 42 -12.42 -5.22 15.97
N CYS A 43 -11.93 -5.23 17.22
CA CYS A 43 -10.51 -5.02 17.50
C CYS A 43 -9.64 -6.11 16.85
N ASP A 44 -9.99 -7.39 17.08
CA ASP A 44 -9.30 -8.55 16.55
C ASP A 44 -9.40 -8.60 15.01
N ALA A 45 -10.58 -8.28 14.44
CA ALA A 45 -10.77 -8.13 12.99
C ALA A 45 -9.86 -7.06 12.38
N GLY A 46 -9.64 -5.95 13.09
CA GLY A 46 -8.75 -4.88 12.68
C GLY A 46 -7.28 -5.28 12.55
N ASP A 47 -6.86 -6.38 13.20
CA ASP A 47 -5.47 -6.82 13.19
C ASP A 47 -5.14 -7.77 12.02
N PHE A 48 -6.12 -8.20 11.22
CA PHE A 48 -5.86 -9.03 10.05
C PHE A 48 -5.07 -8.28 8.96
N ASN A 49 -4.19 -9.00 8.27
CA ASN A 49 -3.37 -8.45 7.18
C ASN A 49 -4.22 -7.89 6.04
N ILE A 50 -5.38 -8.49 5.75
CA ILE A 50 -6.28 -8.00 4.69
C ILE A 50 -6.85 -6.62 5.01
N VAL A 51 -7.15 -6.33 6.29
CA VAL A 51 -7.58 -5.01 6.74
C VAL A 51 -6.44 -4.02 6.60
N HIS A 52 -5.24 -4.38 7.06
CA HIS A 52 -4.07 -3.53 6.92
C HIS A 52 -3.74 -3.20 5.46
N ARG A 53 -4.01 -4.10 4.50
CA ARG A 53 -3.85 -3.84 3.06
C ARG A 53 -4.93 -2.92 2.48
N SER A 54 -6.10 -2.85 3.11
CA SER A 54 -7.27 -2.12 2.59
C SER A 54 -7.40 -0.70 3.14
N VAL A 55 -6.48 -0.28 4.01
CA VAL A 55 -6.52 1.04 4.64
C VAL A 55 -6.48 2.16 3.60
N SER A 56 -7.34 3.16 3.76
CA SER A 56 -7.30 4.37 2.95
C SER A 56 -6.13 5.26 3.37
N ILE A 57 -5.17 5.46 2.46
CA ILE A 57 -4.05 6.37 2.67
C ILE A 57 -4.34 7.68 1.94
N PRO A 58 -4.44 8.82 2.65
CA PRO A 58 -4.67 10.12 2.03
C PRO A 58 -3.50 10.47 1.08
N PRO A 59 -3.74 11.30 0.06
CA PRO A 59 -2.67 11.77 -0.83
C PRO A 59 -1.59 12.52 -0.04
N PRO A 60 -0.35 12.64 -0.56
CA PRO A 60 0.77 13.23 0.19
C PRO A 60 0.47 14.61 0.80
N HIS A 61 -0.20 15.49 0.05
CA HIS A 61 -0.56 16.84 0.50
C HIS A 61 -1.63 16.89 1.61
N ALA A 62 -2.39 15.81 1.79
CA ALA A 62 -3.41 15.68 2.83
C ALA A 62 -2.96 14.74 3.96
N THR A 63 -1.73 14.20 3.89
CA THR A 63 -1.19 13.31 4.90
C THR A 63 -0.75 14.14 6.11
N PRO A 64 -1.30 13.89 7.32
CA PRO A 64 -0.91 14.66 8.50
C PRO A 64 0.56 14.49 8.86
N TRP A 65 1.27 15.59 9.07
CA TRP A 65 2.71 15.57 9.40
C TRP A 65 3.06 14.76 10.65
N TRP A 66 2.17 14.73 11.64
CA TRP A 66 2.39 14.01 12.89
C TRP A 66 2.40 12.48 12.72
N TRP A 67 1.91 11.94 11.58
CA TRP A 67 2.00 10.50 11.29
C TRP A 67 3.43 9.98 11.26
N CYS A 68 4.39 10.84 10.92
CA CYS A 68 5.80 10.50 10.90
C CYS A 68 6.49 10.67 12.26
N LEU A 69 5.84 11.33 13.22
CA LEU A 69 6.40 11.60 14.55
C LEU A 69 5.81 10.70 15.63
N SER A 70 4.58 10.21 15.45
CA SER A 70 3.95 9.29 16.40
C SER A 70 4.54 7.88 16.23
N PRO A 71 5.14 7.29 17.28
CA PRO A 71 5.59 5.91 17.28
C PRO A 71 4.45 4.92 16.98
N GLU A 72 3.23 5.23 17.44
CA GLU A 72 2.04 4.40 17.23
C GLU A 72 1.63 4.40 15.76
N ALA A 73 1.60 5.58 15.13
CA ALA A 73 1.32 5.73 13.70
C ALA A 73 2.38 5.00 12.88
N LYS A 74 3.66 5.18 13.21
CA LYS A 74 4.77 4.47 12.56
C LYS A 74 4.59 2.94 12.64
N ARG A 75 4.37 2.39 13.83
CA ARG A 75 4.13 0.95 14.03
C ARG A 75 2.91 0.45 13.24
N PHE A 76 1.86 1.26 13.12
CA PHE A 76 0.69 0.92 12.32
C PHE A 76 1.03 0.84 10.82
N PHE A 77 1.70 1.86 10.28
CA PHE A 77 2.10 1.87 8.86
C PHE A 77 3.14 0.81 8.54
N ASP A 78 4.05 0.50 9.47
CA ASP A 78 4.99 -0.62 9.33
C ASP A 78 4.23 -1.95 9.20
N ARG A 79 3.19 -2.18 10.00
CA ARG A 79 2.33 -3.36 9.84
C ARG A 79 1.59 -3.37 8.50
N CYS A 80 1.11 -2.21 8.03
CA CYS A 80 0.51 -2.11 6.70
C CYS A 80 1.51 -2.46 5.60
N MET A 81 2.74 -1.99 5.67
CA MET A 81 3.79 -2.32 4.69
C MET A 81 4.16 -3.82 4.74
N VAL A 82 4.36 -4.39 5.93
CA VAL A 82 4.60 -5.83 6.12
C VAL A 82 3.43 -6.65 5.59
N ALA A 83 2.20 -6.19 5.81
CA ALA A 83 1.03 -6.84 5.25
C ALA A 83 1.06 -6.77 3.72
N GLY A 84 1.70 -5.79 3.08
CA GLY A 84 1.75 -5.64 1.63
C GLY A 84 0.84 -4.53 1.10
N HIS A 85 0.65 -3.45 1.88
CA HIS A 85 -0.17 -2.33 1.48
C HIS A 85 0.40 -1.63 0.24
N PRO A 86 -0.35 -1.54 -0.87
CA PRO A 86 0.20 -1.11 -2.16
C PRO A 86 0.64 0.36 -2.20
N GLU A 87 -0.19 1.30 -1.73
CA GLU A 87 0.15 2.73 -1.74
C GLU A 87 1.35 3.05 -0.83
N LEU A 88 1.43 2.45 0.37
CA LEU A 88 2.57 2.66 1.27
C LEU A 88 3.87 2.09 0.71
N LEU A 89 3.83 0.86 0.19
CA LEU A 89 4.98 0.25 -0.46
C LEU A 89 5.43 1.07 -1.67
N PHE A 90 4.51 1.57 -2.49
CA PHE A 90 4.81 2.45 -3.61
C PHE A 90 5.52 3.73 -3.15
N ARG A 91 4.98 4.42 -2.14
CA ARG A 91 5.58 5.65 -1.60
C ARG A 91 6.97 5.41 -1.03
N GLU A 92 7.15 4.34 -0.26
CA GLU A 92 8.43 4.03 0.37
C GLU A 92 9.46 3.56 -0.67
N ALA A 93 9.04 2.76 -1.65
CA ALA A 93 9.88 2.35 -2.77
C ALA A 93 10.45 3.55 -3.54
N LEU A 94 9.64 4.59 -3.79
CA LEU A 94 10.12 5.82 -4.42
C LEU A 94 11.21 6.50 -3.57
N ARG A 95 11.04 6.54 -2.23
CA ARG A 95 12.05 7.13 -1.33
C ARG A 95 13.33 6.31 -1.32
N GLU A 96 13.23 4.99 -1.22
CA GLU A 96 14.39 4.09 -1.26
C GLU A 96 15.16 4.22 -2.58
N LEU A 97 14.46 4.22 -3.73
CA LEU A 97 15.08 4.27 -5.06
C LEU A 97 15.69 5.63 -5.42
N PHE A 98 15.02 6.72 -5.07
CA PHE A 98 15.35 8.05 -5.61
C PHE A 98 15.90 9.04 -4.58
N ILE A 99 15.77 8.76 -3.28
CA ILE A 99 16.26 9.64 -2.21
C ILE A 99 17.36 8.96 -1.39
N ARG A 100 17.14 7.72 -0.96
CA ARG A 100 18.09 6.97 -0.12
C ARG A 100 19.07 6.11 -0.91
N HIS A 101 18.85 5.96 -2.22
CA HIS A 101 19.69 5.17 -3.12
C HIS A 101 19.88 3.70 -2.69
N ASN A 102 18.84 3.11 -2.11
CA ASN A 102 18.80 1.71 -1.69
C ASN A 102 18.01 0.90 -2.71
N GLU A 103 18.68 0.53 -3.80
CA GLU A 103 18.04 -0.02 -5.00
C GLU A 103 17.35 -1.37 -4.74
N ASN A 104 18.01 -2.26 -4.01
CA ASN A 104 17.48 -3.61 -3.74
C ASN A 104 16.16 -3.56 -2.97
N VAL A 105 16.12 -2.79 -1.87
CA VAL A 105 14.92 -2.65 -1.04
C VAL A 105 13.83 -1.91 -1.83
N GLY A 106 14.21 -0.83 -2.51
CA GLY A 106 13.28 -0.06 -3.33
C GLY A 106 12.63 -0.88 -4.44
N LEU A 107 13.40 -1.67 -5.19
CA LEU A 107 12.88 -2.56 -6.24
C LEU A 107 12.01 -3.67 -5.67
N GLN A 108 12.37 -4.26 -4.53
CA GLN A 108 11.55 -5.28 -3.88
C GLN A 108 10.16 -4.72 -3.50
N MET A 109 10.13 -3.55 -2.86
CA MET A 109 8.88 -2.88 -2.50
C MET A 109 8.08 -2.46 -3.73
N MET A 110 8.74 -1.95 -4.78
CA MET A 110 8.08 -1.53 -6.02
C MET A 110 7.43 -2.71 -6.76
N ASN A 111 8.11 -3.86 -6.83
CA ASN A 111 7.57 -5.08 -7.42
C ASN A 111 6.36 -5.59 -6.62
N SER A 112 6.44 -5.53 -5.28
CA SER A 112 5.32 -5.89 -4.40
C SER A 112 4.11 -4.99 -4.61
N ALA A 113 4.29 -3.67 -4.72
CA ALA A 113 3.19 -2.77 -5.05
C ALA A 113 2.62 -3.05 -6.46
N THR A 114 3.48 -3.31 -7.45
CA THR A 114 3.06 -3.59 -8.83
C THR A 114 2.24 -4.88 -8.94
N SER A 115 2.58 -5.94 -8.20
CA SER A 115 1.87 -7.22 -8.23
C SER A 115 0.43 -7.13 -7.70
N THR A 116 0.09 -6.08 -6.96
CA THR A 116 -1.29 -5.79 -6.53
C THR A 116 -2.12 -5.03 -7.57
N GLY A 117 -1.54 -4.67 -8.72
CA GLY A 117 -2.20 -3.85 -9.74
C GLY A 117 -2.04 -2.34 -9.54
N HIS A 118 -1.14 -1.88 -8.67
CA HIS A 118 -0.93 -0.46 -8.42
C HIS A 118 -0.32 0.27 -9.63
N ALA A 119 -1.14 1.00 -10.39
CA ALA A 119 -0.77 1.59 -11.68
C ALA A 119 0.45 2.54 -11.60
N ALA A 120 0.50 3.41 -10.58
CA ALA A 120 1.63 4.33 -10.43
C ALA A 120 2.93 3.62 -10.01
N ALA A 121 2.83 2.47 -9.33
CA ALA A 121 4.00 1.65 -9.03
C ALA A 121 4.50 0.95 -10.29
N LYS A 122 3.58 0.42 -11.12
CA LYS A 122 3.90 -0.12 -12.43
C LYS A 122 4.62 0.93 -13.30
N TYR A 123 4.15 2.17 -13.31
CA TYR A 123 4.81 3.26 -14.03
C TYR A 123 6.22 3.53 -13.49
N ALA A 124 6.38 3.65 -12.17
CA ALA A 124 7.70 3.89 -11.58
C ALA A 124 8.68 2.74 -11.87
N LEU A 125 8.24 1.48 -11.77
CA LEU A 125 9.03 0.30 -12.13
C LEU A 125 9.43 0.36 -13.61
N THR A 126 8.49 0.69 -14.49
CA THR A 126 8.72 0.85 -15.93
C THR A 126 9.83 1.88 -16.20
N MET A 127 9.75 3.05 -15.57
CA MET A 127 10.79 4.08 -15.72
C MET A 127 12.14 3.63 -15.19
N THR A 128 12.18 2.91 -14.06
CA THR A 128 13.42 2.35 -13.53
C THR A 128 14.04 1.34 -14.49
N LEU A 129 13.26 0.40 -15.03
CA LEU A 129 13.73 -0.58 -16.00
C LEU A 129 14.18 0.05 -17.32
N LEU A 130 13.52 1.11 -17.79
CA LEU A 130 13.92 1.74 -19.05
C LEU A 130 15.16 2.64 -18.92
N LEU A 131 15.34 3.28 -17.76
CA LEU A 131 16.33 4.35 -17.60
C LEU A 131 17.57 3.96 -16.79
N ARG A 132 17.50 2.91 -15.96
CA ARG A 132 18.57 2.58 -14.99
C ARG A 132 19.23 1.23 -15.19
N THR A 133 18.63 0.32 -15.95
CA THR A 133 19.27 -0.95 -16.26
C THR A 133 20.01 -0.86 -17.59
N ASP A 134 21.09 -1.64 -17.73
CA ASP A 134 21.75 -1.90 -19.00
C ASP A 134 21.31 -3.22 -19.63
N ASP A 135 20.53 -4.02 -18.90
CA ASP A 135 20.01 -5.30 -19.35
C ASP A 135 18.90 -5.12 -20.40
N ASN A 136 19.08 -5.74 -21.56
CA ASN A 136 18.13 -5.61 -22.67
C ASN A 136 16.80 -6.32 -22.41
N ASP A 137 16.81 -7.43 -21.66
CA ASP A 137 15.60 -8.18 -21.31
C ASP A 137 14.77 -7.38 -20.30
N GLU A 138 15.43 -6.74 -19.34
CA GLU A 138 14.76 -5.82 -18.41
C GLU A 138 14.19 -4.59 -19.10
N LYS A 139 14.92 -4.01 -20.07
CA LYS A 139 14.40 -2.92 -20.91
C LYS A 139 13.17 -3.35 -21.70
N GLN A 140 13.22 -4.54 -22.30
CA GLN A 140 12.10 -5.09 -23.05
C GLN A 140 10.86 -5.27 -22.16
N LYS A 141 11.04 -5.81 -20.95
CA LYS A 141 9.98 -5.89 -19.94
C LYS A 141 9.43 -4.49 -19.57
N GLY A 142 10.30 -3.50 -19.42
CA GLY A 142 9.91 -2.11 -19.22
C GLY A 142 9.01 -1.60 -20.35
N LEU A 143 9.36 -1.85 -21.61
CA LEU A 143 8.57 -1.43 -22.77
C LEU A 143 7.18 -2.09 -22.80
N GLU A 144 7.07 -3.34 -22.39
CA GLU A 144 5.78 -4.04 -22.30
C GLU A 144 4.86 -3.40 -21.25
N LEU A 145 5.38 -3.18 -20.04
CA LEU A 145 4.63 -2.49 -18.99
C LEU A 145 4.23 -1.06 -19.38
N TYR A 146 5.10 -0.36 -20.13
CA TYR A 146 4.80 0.97 -20.65
C TYR A 146 3.60 0.94 -21.59
N ARG A 147 3.57 0.00 -22.54
CA ARG A 147 2.47 -0.16 -23.51
C ARG A 147 1.15 -0.48 -22.82
N GLU A 148 1.17 -1.29 -21.77
CA GLU A 148 -0.03 -1.56 -20.96
C GLU A 148 -0.59 -0.28 -20.32
N LEU A 149 0.30 0.56 -19.75
CA LEU A 149 -0.11 1.81 -19.12
C LEU A 149 -0.62 2.85 -20.12
N ASP A 150 -0.01 2.89 -21.30
CA ASP A 150 -0.41 3.74 -22.42
C ASP A 150 -1.78 3.35 -22.97
N ALA A 151 -2.00 2.05 -23.22
CA ALA A 151 -3.28 1.51 -23.63
C ALA A 151 -4.39 1.78 -22.59
N ALA A 152 -4.04 1.84 -21.31
CA ALA A 152 -4.95 2.21 -20.22
C ALA A 152 -5.14 3.74 -20.06
N GLY A 153 -4.44 4.57 -20.83
CA GLY A 153 -4.51 6.05 -20.73
C GLY A 153 -3.99 6.61 -19.40
N SER A 154 -3.19 5.84 -18.67
CA SER A 154 -2.84 6.11 -17.26
C SER A 154 -1.50 6.80 -17.05
N LEU A 155 -0.70 6.98 -18.12
CA LEU A 155 0.67 7.49 -18.03
C LEU A 155 0.76 8.87 -17.37
N ALA A 156 -0.09 9.82 -17.76
CA ALA A 156 -0.07 11.19 -17.25
C ALA A 156 -0.34 11.24 -15.75
N ASP A 157 -1.38 10.53 -15.30
CA ASP A 157 -1.77 10.46 -13.89
C ASP A 157 -0.72 9.74 -13.04
N CYS A 158 -0.19 8.62 -13.54
CA CYS A 158 0.87 7.87 -12.87
C CYS A 158 2.15 8.71 -12.71
N LYS A 159 2.53 9.43 -13.77
CA LYS A 159 3.64 10.39 -13.73
C LYS A 159 3.38 11.45 -12.66
N ALA A 160 2.21 12.10 -12.68
CA ALA A 160 1.86 13.12 -11.69
C ALA A 160 1.91 12.60 -10.24
N ARG A 161 1.43 11.37 -9.98
CA ARG A 161 1.54 10.74 -8.66
C ARG A 161 2.98 10.54 -8.20
N CYS A 162 3.85 10.03 -9.08
CA CYS A 162 5.27 9.85 -8.77
C CYS A 162 5.94 11.19 -8.44
N PHE A 163 5.71 12.21 -9.28
CA PHE A 163 6.22 13.55 -9.03
C PHE A 163 5.73 14.11 -7.70
N SER A 164 4.42 14.03 -7.41
CA SER A 164 3.86 14.52 -6.15
C SER A 164 4.58 13.93 -4.94
N ILE A 165 4.86 12.62 -4.94
CA ILE A 165 5.56 11.98 -3.81
C ILE A 165 7.01 12.45 -3.70
N LEU A 166 7.75 12.48 -4.82
CA LEU A 166 9.16 12.86 -4.85
C LEU A 166 9.38 14.35 -4.52
N THR A 167 8.43 15.21 -4.86
CA THR A 167 8.51 16.66 -4.61
C THR A 167 7.89 17.08 -3.28
N THR A 168 7.27 16.16 -2.52
CA THR A 168 6.81 16.45 -1.16
C THR A 168 8.03 16.53 -0.24
N HIS A 169 8.82 17.59 -0.39
CA HIS A 169 9.87 17.97 0.54
C HIS A 169 9.21 18.41 1.84
N ARG A 170 9.66 17.83 2.97
CA ARG A 170 9.07 17.92 4.32
C ARG A 170 7.86 16.98 4.37
N LEU A 171 7.90 15.88 5.10
CA LEU A 171 7.49 15.88 6.52
C LEU A 171 8.06 14.68 7.32
N CYS A 172 8.93 13.86 6.73
CA CYS A 172 9.33 12.58 7.36
C CYS A 172 10.83 12.23 7.16
N HIS A 173 11.68 13.20 6.82
CA HIS A 173 13.13 13.02 6.68
C HIS A 173 13.89 13.31 7.99
N THR A 174 13.46 12.66 9.06
CA THR A 174 14.27 12.50 10.28
C THR A 174 14.32 11.03 10.65
#